data_AF-A0A354ZIN2-F1
#
_entry.id   AF-A0A354ZIN2-F1
#
_cell.length_a   1.000
_cell.length_b   1.000
_cell.length_c   1.000
_cell.angle_alpha   90.00
_cell.angle_beta   90.00
_cell.angle_gamma   90.00
#
_symmetry.space_group_name_H-M   'P 1'
#
loop_
_entity.id
_entity.type
_entity.pdbx_description
1 polymer ?
#
loop_
_entity_poly.entity_id
_entity_poly.type
_entity_poly.pdbx_seq_one_letter_code
_entity_poly.pdbx_strand_id
1 'polypeptide(L)'
;MSENEIPVKEISELLDVVSEKVPRMMKAVRESFFSAEAGAGIGDAVGSFYKSLIDKGIPDAKAYELTLAFLRQFERFADVMSMDGKKPKAEKE
;
A
#
# COMPACT_ATOMS: atom_id res chain seq x y z
N MET A 1 -11.80 -0.87 50.43
CA MET A 1 -11.04 -1.40 49.29
C MET A 1 -12.08 -2.04 48.37
N SER A 2 -12.63 -1.29 47.44
CA SER A 2 -13.61 -1.77 46.44
C SER A 2 -12.98 -1.44 45.10
N GLU A 3 -12.27 -2.38 44.49
CA GLU A 3 -12.73 -3.48 43.64
C GLU A 3 -12.69 -3.05 42.17
N ASN A 4 -11.87 -3.79 41.43
CA ASN A 4 -11.53 -3.68 40.01
C ASN A 4 -12.76 -3.74 39.09
N GLU A 5 -13.58 -2.72 39.06
CA GLU A 5 -14.60 -2.59 38.03
C GLU A 5 -13.92 -2.18 36.72
N ILE A 6 -13.95 -3.06 35.73
CA ILE A 6 -13.40 -2.77 34.40
C ILE A 6 -14.21 -1.58 33.84
N PRO A 7 -13.59 -0.45 33.49
CA PRO A 7 -14.31 0.74 33.07
C PRO A 7 -14.75 0.60 31.61
N VAL A 8 -15.78 -0.22 31.38
CA VAL A 8 -16.27 -0.60 30.04
C VAL A 8 -16.63 0.62 29.20
N LYS A 9 -17.16 1.68 29.82
CA LYS A 9 -17.52 2.93 29.13
C LYS A 9 -16.29 3.68 28.60
N GLU A 10 -15.26 3.85 29.42
CA GLU A 10 -14.01 4.52 29.03
C GLU A 10 -13.25 3.70 27.97
N ILE A 11 -13.31 2.36 28.06
CA ILE A 11 -12.76 1.47 27.04
C ILE A 11 -13.53 1.62 25.72
N SER A 12 -14.86 1.69 25.75
CA SER A 12 -15.68 1.92 24.55
C SER A 12 -15.33 3.25 23.90
N GLU A 13 -15.25 4.34 24.68
CA GLU A 13 -14.88 5.66 24.17
C GLU A 13 -13.46 5.68 23.59
N LEU A 14 -12.51 4.97 24.22
CA LEU A 14 -11.16 4.81 23.67
C LEU A 14 -11.16 4.03 22.36
N LEU A 15 -11.91 2.93 22.28
CA LEU A 15 -12.03 2.12 21.07
C LEU A 15 -12.71 2.88 19.94
N ASP A 16 -13.72 3.70 20.23
CA ASP A 16 -14.36 4.59 19.26
C ASP A 16 -13.33 5.57 18.69
N VAL A 17 -12.54 6.24 19.55
CA VAL A 17 -11.48 7.16 19.12
C VAL A 17 -10.40 6.45 18.30
N VAL A 18 -10.00 5.24 18.68
CA VAL A 18 -9.01 4.45 17.92
C VAL A 18 -9.58 4.03 16.56
N SER A 19 -10.84 3.57 16.53
CA SER A 19 -11.54 3.19 15.31
C SER A 19 -11.72 4.37 14.34
N GLU A 20 -11.75 5.60 14.85
CA GLU A 20 -11.81 6.82 14.05
C GLU A 20 -10.42 7.23 13.51
N LYS A 21 -9.38 7.13 14.37
CA LYS A 21 -8.04 7.64 14.06
C LYS A 21 -7.20 6.69 13.22
N VAL A 22 -7.28 5.38 13.46
CA VAL A 22 -6.47 4.39 12.74
C VAL A 22 -6.77 4.38 11.24
N PRO A 23 -8.05 4.34 10.79
CA PRO A 23 -8.36 4.39 9.36
C PRO A 23 -7.93 5.71 8.70
N ARG A 24 -8.03 6.85 9.41
CA ARG A 24 -7.57 8.15 8.91
C ARG A 24 -6.06 8.18 8.69
N MET A 25 -5.29 7.66 9.65
CA MET A 25 -3.84 7.53 9.49
C MET A 25 -3.49 6.65 8.29
N MET A 26 -4.14 5.50 8.14
CA MET A 26 -3.92 4.62 6.99
C MET A 26 -4.25 5.32 5.66
N LYS A 27 -5.35 6.09 5.62
CA LYS A 27 -5.74 6.89 4.45
C LYS A 27 -4.70 7.97 4.11
N ALA A 28 -4.16 8.67 5.12
CA ALA A 28 -3.13 9.68 4.92
C ALA A 28 -1.80 9.08 4.43
N VAL A 29 -1.40 7.92 4.98
CA VAL A 29 -0.24 7.16 4.50
C VAL A 29 -0.45 6.71 3.05
N ARG A 30 -1.65 6.22 2.72
CA ARG A 30 -2.05 5.85 1.35
C ARG A 30 -1.96 7.06 0.41
N GLU A 31 -2.57 8.19 0.75
CA GLU A 31 -2.54 9.40 -0.07
C GLU A 31 -1.11 9.92 -0.29
N SER A 32 -0.23 9.78 0.70
CA SER A 32 1.20 10.08 0.56
C SER A 32 1.90 9.12 -0.41
N PHE A 33 1.65 7.81 -0.30
CA PHE A 33 2.23 6.77 -1.16
C PHE A 33 1.67 6.73 -2.59
N PHE A 34 0.45 7.22 -2.83
CA PHE A 34 -0.19 7.28 -4.15
C PHE A 34 -0.26 8.72 -4.70
N SER A 35 0.45 9.66 -4.09
CA SER A 35 0.58 11.02 -4.59
C SER A 35 1.28 11.04 -5.96
N ALA A 36 1.08 12.11 -6.74
CA ALA A 36 1.79 12.30 -8.01
C ALA A 36 3.33 12.28 -7.83
N GLU A 37 3.81 12.68 -6.65
CA GLU A 37 5.22 12.66 -6.27
C GLU A 37 5.74 11.25 -6.00
N ALA A 38 4.94 10.41 -5.33
CA ALA A 38 5.25 8.99 -5.20
C ALA A 38 5.17 8.26 -6.55
N GLY A 39 4.22 8.62 -7.41
CA GLY A 39 4.15 8.14 -8.80
C GLY A 39 5.38 8.51 -9.62
N ALA A 40 5.91 9.74 -9.46
CA ALA A 40 7.15 10.17 -10.09
C ALA A 40 8.35 9.35 -9.59
N GLY A 41 8.44 9.09 -8.28
CA GLY A 41 9.49 8.25 -7.70
C GLY A 41 9.46 6.79 -8.22
N ILE A 42 8.27 6.22 -8.41
CA ILE A 42 8.12 4.89 -9.02
C ILE A 42 8.57 4.92 -10.49
N GLY A 43 8.18 5.94 -11.25
CA GLY A 43 8.61 6.12 -12.64
C GLY A 43 10.12 6.22 -12.79
N ASP A 44 10.78 7.01 -11.95
CA ASP A 44 12.24 7.16 -11.92
C ASP A 44 12.95 5.86 -11.54
N ALA A 45 12.41 5.11 -10.57
CA ALA A 45 12.95 3.82 -10.17
C ALA A 45 12.85 2.79 -11.32
N VAL A 46 11.72 2.72 -12.01
CA VAL A 46 11.50 1.83 -13.15
C VAL A 46 12.43 2.18 -14.31
N GLY A 47 12.56 3.46 -14.65
CA GLY A 47 13.46 3.94 -15.70
C GLY A 47 14.93 3.70 -15.38
N SER A 48 15.34 3.97 -14.14
CA SER A 48 16.72 3.74 -13.68
C SER A 48 17.06 2.24 -13.65
N PHE A 49 16.11 1.40 -13.24
CA PHE A 49 16.28 -0.05 -13.25
C PHE A 49 16.49 -0.56 -14.68
N TYR A 50 15.62 -0.18 -15.61
CA TYR A 50 15.76 -0.54 -17.02
C TYR A 50 17.10 -0.09 -17.60
N LYS A 51 17.48 1.18 -17.39
CA LYS A 51 18.77 1.72 -17.84
C LYS A 51 19.94 0.91 -17.27
N SER A 52 19.90 0.54 -15.99
CA SER A 52 20.94 -0.28 -15.37
C SER A 52 21.06 -1.67 -16.00
N LEU A 53 19.94 -2.29 -16.43
CA LEU A 53 19.98 -3.57 -17.12
C LEU A 53 20.66 -3.45 -18.49
N ILE A 54 20.34 -2.39 -19.24
CA ILE A 54 20.99 -2.08 -20.53
C ILE A 54 22.48 -1.83 -20.34
N ASP A 55 22.86 -1.02 -19.34
CA ASP A 55 24.26 -0.69 -19.04
C ASP A 55 25.06 -1.94 -18.63
N LYS A 56 24.40 -2.96 -18.06
CA LYS A 56 24.99 -4.25 -17.71
C LYS A 56 25.04 -5.24 -18.90
N GLY A 57 24.66 -4.81 -20.09
CA GLY A 57 24.70 -5.61 -21.31
C GLY A 57 23.53 -6.59 -21.44
N ILE A 58 22.45 -6.42 -20.68
CA ILE A 58 21.24 -7.22 -20.87
C ILE A 58 20.57 -6.76 -22.17
N PRO A 59 20.22 -7.69 -23.09
CA PRO A 59 19.54 -7.34 -24.32
C PRO A 59 18.23 -6.58 -24.06
N ASP A 60 17.95 -5.59 -24.90
CA ASP A 60 16.82 -4.68 -24.74
C ASP A 60 15.49 -5.37 -24.43
N ALA A 61 15.12 -6.37 -25.24
CA ALA A 61 13.90 -7.14 -25.05
C ALA A 61 13.84 -7.82 -23.67
N LYS A 62 14.98 -8.32 -23.17
CA LYS A 62 15.05 -8.99 -21.87
C LYS A 62 15.04 -7.97 -20.73
N ALA A 63 15.70 -6.83 -20.90
CA ALA A 63 15.68 -5.74 -19.95
C ALA A 63 14.26 -5.19 -19.78
N TYR A 64 13.53 -4.99 -20.88
CA TYR A 64 12.14 -4.57 -20.87
C TYR A 64 11.24 -5.57 -20.14
N GLU A 65 11.38 -6.88 -20.42
CA GLU A 65 10.63 -7.94 -19.73
C GLU A 65 10.86 -7.92 -18.21
N LEU A 66 12.11 -7.79 -17.77
CA LEU A 66 12.48 -7.73 -16.36
C LEU A 66 11.97 -6.47 -15.67
N THR A 67 12.02 -5.32 -16.35
CA THR A 67 11.46 -4.06 -15.85
C THR A 67 9.94 -4.16 -15.69
N LEU A 68 9.23 -4.76 -16.65
CA LEU A 68 7.80 -5.02 -16.50
C LEU A 68 7.50 -5.98 -15.34
N ALA A 69 8.36 -6.99 -15.12
CA ALA A 69 8.22 -7.88 -13.97
C ALA A 69 8.40 -7.14 -12.64
N PHE A 70 9.37 -6.23 -12.57
CA PHE A 70 9.61 -5.35 -11.43
C PHE A 70 8.40 -4.43 -11.16
N LEU A 71 7.87 -3.77 -12.19
CA LEU A 71 6.68 -2.92 -12.07
C LEU A 71 5.46 -3.70 -11.54
N ARG A 72 5.24 -4.92 -12.05
CA ARG A 72 4.15 -5.80 -11.56
C ARG A 72 4.29 -6.18 -10.08
N GLN A 73 5.49 -6.16 -9.49
CA GLN A 73 5.63 -6.37 -8.05
C GLN A 73 5.14 -5.15 -7.26
N PHE A 74 5.39 -3.94 -7.77
CA PHE A 74 4.83 -2.72 -7.17
C PHE A 74 3.32 -2.68 -7.29
N GLU A 75 2.75 -3.02 -8.45
CA GLU A 75 1.29 -3.06 -8.64
C GLU A 75 0.63 -4.03 -7.64
N ARG A 76 1.17 -5.24 -7.48
CA ARG A 76 0.65 -6.21 -6.49
C ARG A 76 0.76 -5.68 -5.06
N PHE A 77 1.87 -5.05 -4.72
CA PHE A 77 2.04 -4.46 -3.39
C PHE A 77 1.06 -3.31 -3.17
N ALA A 78 0.88 -2.45 -4.16
CA ALA A 78 -0.08 -1.36 -4.16
C ALA A 78 -1.52 -1.87 -4.04
N ASP A 79 -1.87 -2.95 -4.74
CA ASP A 79 -3.18 -3.59 -4.65
C ASP A 79 -3.43 -4.10 -3.22
N VAL A 80 -2.48 -4.82 -2.63
CA VAL A 80 -2.57 -5.31 -1.25
C VAL A 80 -2.71 -4.16 -0.25
N MET A 81 -1.98 -3.07 -0.45
CA MET A 81 -2.08 -1.86 0.39
C MET A 81 -3.39 -1.08 0.15
N SER A 82 -4.01 -1.26 -1.01
CA SER A 82 -5.29 -0.66 -1.39
C SER A 82 -6.50 -1.52 -1.01
N MET A 83 -6.29 -2.75 -0.52
CA MET A 83 -7.33 -3.67 0.00
C MET A 83 -7.90 -3.24 1.36
N ASP A 84 -8.23 -1.95 1.51
CA ASP A 84 -9.20 -1.48 2.49
C ASP A 84 -10.17 -0.54 1.77
N GLY A 85 -11.26 -1.14 1.24
CA GLY A 85 -12.37 -0.45 0.57
C GLY A 85 -13.30 -1.26 -0.36
N LYS A 86 -12.87 -2.41 -0.93
CA LYS A 86 -13.78 -3.28 -1.71
C LYS A 86 -13.79 -4.70 -1.16
N LYS A 87 -14.89 -5.04 -0.47
CA LYS A 87 -15.30 -6.43 -0.24
C LYS A 87 -15.21 -7.18 -1.58
N PRO A 88 -14.73 -8.44 -1.61
CA PRO A 88 -14.90 -9.26 -2.78
C PRO A 88 -16.40 -9.32 -3.08
N LYS A 89 -16.80 -8.89 -4.28
CA LYS A 89 -18.14 -9.24 -4.79
C LYS A 89 -18.16 -10.76 -4.79
N ALA A 90 -18.94 -11.35 -3.91
CA ALA A 90 -19.35 -12.73 -4.05
C ALA A 90 -20.07 -12.82 -5.39
N GLU A 91 -19.40 -13.39 -6.41
CA GLU A 91 -20.10 -13.98 -7.54
C GLU A 91 -21.01 -15.06 -6.96
N LYS A 92 -22.29 -14.72 -6.89
CA LYS A 92 -23.36 -15.70 -6.96
C LYS A 92 -23.82 -15.68 -8.41
N GLU A 93 -23.45 -16.70 -9.16
CA GLU A 93 -24.34 -17.40 -10.09
C GLU A 93 -23.87 -18.84 -10.25
#